data_AF-A0A9E5WN48-F1
#
_entry.id   AF-A0A9E5WN48-F1
#
_cell.length_a   1.000
_cell.length_b   1.000
_cell.length_c   1.000
_cell.angle_alpha   90.00
_cell.angle_beta   90.00
_cell.angle_gamma   90.00
#
_symmetry.space_group_name_H-M   'P 1'
#
loop_
_entity.id
_entity.type
_entity.pdbx_description
1 polymer ?
#
loop_
_entity_poly.entity_id
_entity_poly.type
_entity_poly.pdbx_seq_one_letter_code
_entity_poly.pdbx_strand_id
1 'polypeptide(L)'
;DGGYIILPPSDHESSRQYCWIIGQEPSECDIAEAPDWLLDMIEQDSPAGPVASDEPVAGEEIPEGYRNRTLASQAGHMRQIGMAADEIAPALQAINLRRCKPPLDAAEVERIAASIGRYDPDTCRQAQVECWPERFLKNLGDGTDWPDPQPIPDALPPVKVFEPALLPGTIRPWVVDIAERMQCPVEFPAICAMVALAGIIGRRASIRPLPPKSP
;
A
#
# COMPACT_ATOMS: atom_id res chain seq x y z
N ASP A 1 -2.28 -0.39 -10.84
CA ASP A 1 -1.54 -0.69 -9.60
C ASP A 1 -2.07 -1.96 -8.97
N GLY A 2 -1.17 -2.83 -8.48
CA GLY A 2 -1.53 -4.13 -7.90
C GLY A 2 -0.67 -5.25 -8.49
N GLY A 3 0.60 -5.32 -8.07
CA GLY A 3 1.40 -6.51 -8.33
C GLY A 3 0.89 -7.64 -7.44
N TYR A 4 0.51 -8.77 -8.04
CA TYR A 4 0.15 -9.98 -7.31
C TYR A 4 1.16 -11.07 -7.62
N ILE A 5 1.40 -11.94 -6.65
CA ILE A 5 2.16 -13.17 -6.81
C ILE A 5 1.19 -14.34 -6.68
N ILE A 6 1.37 -15.37 -7.50
CA ILE A 6 0.60 -16.61 -7.43
C ILE A 6 1.43 -17.60 -6.63
N LEU A 7 0.87 -18.15 -5.55
CA LEU A 7 1.55 -19.08 -4.65
C LEU A 7 0.88 -20.46 -4.71
N PRO A 8 1.63 -21.55 -4.51
CA PRO A 8 1.04 -22.86 -4.23
C PRO A 8 -0.02 -22.79 -3.12
N PRO A 9 -1.15 -23.52 -3.24
CA PRO A 9 -1.53 -24.45 -4.30
C PRO A 9 -2.42 -23.82 -5.40
N SER A 10 -2.22 -22.54 -5.75
CA SER A 10 -3.08 -21.85 -6.73
C SER A 10 -3.08 -22.53 -8.10
N ASP A 11 -4.22 -22.50 -8.79
CA ASP A 11 -4.37 -23.04 -10.14
C ASP A 11 -3.72 -22.14 -11.21
N HIS A 12 -3.01 -22.77 -12.13
CA HIS A 12 -2.44 -22.15 -13.34
C HIS A 12 -3.45 -22.20 -14.50
N GLU A 13 -3.31 -21.31 -15.48
CA GLU A 13 -4.14 -21.30 -16.71
C GLU A 13 -4.13 -22.63 -17.47
N SER A 14 -3.08 -23.43 -17.29
CA SER A 14 -2.96 -24.79 -17.86
C SER A 14 -3.69 -25.88 -17.07
N SER A 15 -4.53 -25.52 -16.09
CA SER A 15 -5.21 -26.45 -15.16
C SER A 15 -4.28 -27.32 -14.31
N ARG A 16 -3.02 -26.88 -14.12
CA ARG A 16 -2.05 -27.49 -13.20
C ARG A 16 -1.93 -26.59 -11.97
N GLN A 17 -1.57 -27.14 -10.82
CA GLN A 17 -1.33 -26.33 -9.62
C GLN A 17 0.14 -25.93 -9.52
N TYR A 18 0.37 -24.70 -9.05
CA TYR A 18 1.68 -24.33 -8.54
C TYR A 18 2.00 -25.20 -7.33
N CYS A 19 3.17 -25.83 -7.31
CA CYS A 19 3.71 -26.53 -6.15
C CYS A 19 5.12 -26.03 -5.84
N TRP A 20 5.52 -26.11 -4.58
CA TRP A 20 6.92 -25.93 -4.22
C TRP A 20 7.73 -27.10 -4.77
N ILE A 21 8.96 -26.80 -5.22
CA ILE A 21 9.92 -27.86 -5.50
C ILE A 21 10.22 -28.53 -4.15
N ILE A 22 10.20 -29.86 -4.11
CA ILE A 22 10.49 -30.64 -2.89
C ILE A 22 11.86 -30.22 -2.36
N GLY A 23 11.94 -29.84 -1.07
CA GLY A 23 13.19 -29.35 -0.47
C GLY A 23 13.46 -27.85 -0.69
N GLN A 24 12.55 -27.12 -1.36
CA GLN A 24 12.66 -25.68 -1.59
C GLN A 24 11.39 -24.92 -1.20
N GLU A 25 10.71 -25.42 -0.18
CA GLU A 25 9.60 -24.70 0.43
C GLU A 25 10.13 -23.43 1.13
N PRO A 26 9.32 -22.38 1.33
CA PRO A 26 9.79 -21.13 1.95
C PRO A 26 10.39 -21.31 3.34
N SER A 27 9.98 -22.37 4.05
CA SER A 27 10.53 -22.75 5.36
C SER A 27 11.81 -23.60 5.29
N GLU A 28 12.14 -24.14 4.12
CA GLU A 28 13.30 -25.01 3.87
C GLU A 28 14.43 -24.30 3.13
N CYS A 29 14.16 -23.13 2.56
CA CYS A 29 15.16 -22.28 1.91
C CYS A 29 15.64 -21.18 2.86
N ASP A 30 16.96 -21.01 2.94
CA ASP A 30 17.54 -19.80 3.49
C ASP A 30 17.14 -18.59 2.63
N ILE A 31 16.94 -17.45 3.28
CA ILE A 31 16.74 -16.18 2.58
C ILE A 31 18.01 -15.90 1.79
N ALA A 32 17.90 -15.84 0.47
CA ALA A 32 19.02 -15.52 -0.40
C ALA A 32 19.56 -14.12 -0.08
N GLU A 33 20.89 -13.96 -0.13
CA GLU A 33 21.51 -12.65 0.01
C GLU A 33 21.00 -11.71 -1.08
N ALA A 34 20.70 -10.46 -0.68
CA ALA A 34 20.30 -9.44 -1.62
C ALA A 34 21.48 -9.15 -2.57
N PRO A 35 21.26 -9.13 -3.90
CA PRO A 35 22.34 -8.87 -4.84
C PRO A 35 22.85 -7.42 -4.70
N ASP A 36 24.16 -7.20 -4.93
CA ASP A 36 24.82 -5.91 -4.72
C ASP A 36 24.11 -4.74 -5.41
N TRP A 37 23.64 -4.93 -6.65
CA TRP A 37 22.92 -3.87 -7.38
C TRP A 37 21.63 -3.40 -6.68
N LEU A 38 20.99 -4.29 -5.91
CA LEU A 38 19.80 -3.95 -5.13
C LEU A 38 20.18 -3.19 -3.87
N LEU A 39 21.29 -3.58 -3.22
CA LEU A 39 21.85 -2.86 -2.08
C LEU A 39 22.28 -1.44 -2.50
N ASP A 40 23.01 -1.32 -3.61
CA ASP A 40 23.41 -0.03 -4.20
C ASP A 40 22.19 0.86 -4.48
N MET A 41 21.08 0.29 -4.96
CA MET A 41 19.84 1.03 -5.23
C MET A 41 19.17 1.53 -3.94
N ILE A 42 19.30 0.80 -2.84
CA ILE A 42 18.75 1.18 -1.53
C ILE A 42 19.66 2.24 -0.86
N GLU A 43 20.98 2.11 -1.02
CA GLU A 43 22.01 3.00 -0.47
C GLU A 43 22.12 4.32 -1.22
N GLN A 44 21.87 4.34 -2.53
CA GLN A 44 21.76 5.57 -3.29
C GLN A 44 20.67 6.44 -2.65
N ASP A 45 21.07 7.61 -2.16
CA ASP A 45 20.14 8.70 -1.90
C ASP A 45 19.42 8.96 -3.22
N SER A 46 18.22 8.38 -3.38
CA SER A 46 17.19 9.03 -4.17
C SER A 46 17.21 10.46 -3.68
N PRO A 47 17.32 11.48 -4.55
CA PRO A 47 17.21 12.85 -4.09
C PRO A 47 15.90 12.88 -3.32
N ALA A 48 16.03 12.95 -2.00
CA ALA A 48 14.95 13.31 -1.14
C ALA A 48 14.71 14.74 -1.58
N GLY A 49 13.90 14.91 -2.63
CA GLY A 49 13.19 16.15 -2.85
C GLY A 49 12.64 16.47 -1.47
N PRO A 50 13.05 17.62 -0.89
CA PRO A 50 13.17 17.78 0.53
C PRO A 50 11.93 17.22 1.21
N VAL A 51 12.12 16.30 2.16
CA VAL A 51 11.13 16.06 3.21
C VAL A 51 11.20 17.26 4.16
N ALA A 52 11.12 18.45 3.59
CA ALA A 52 10.57 19.57 4.29
C ALA A 52 9.08 19.27 4.31
N SER A 53 8.54 19.19 5.52
CA SER A 53 7.20 19.65 5.82
C SER A 53 7.06 21.13 5.41
N ASP A 54 7.20 21.39 4.11
CA ASP A 54 6.89 22.63 3.39
C ASP A 54 5.60 22.41 2.61
N GLU A 55 4.76 21.45 3.03
CA GLU A 55 3.35 21.55 2.69
C GLU A 55 2.88 22.89 3.26
N PRO A 56 2.39 23.82 2.42
CA PRO A 56 1.81 25.05 2.93
C PRO A 56 0.68 24.62 3.86
N VAL A 57 0.87 24.82 5.18
CA VAL A 57 -0.15 24.61 6.19
C VAL A 57 -1.44 25.18 5.62
N ALA A 58 -2.53 24.42 5.70
CA ALA A 58 -3.81 24.79 5.11
C ALA A 58 -4.19 26.23 5.50
N GLY A 59 -3.90 27.20 4.62
CA GLY A 59 -4.02 28.62 4.95
C GLY A 59 -2.97 29.54 4.31
N GLU A 60 -1.73 29.09 4.11
CA GLU A 60 -0.64 29.99 3.67
C GLU A 60 -0.49 30.08 2.14
N GLU A 61 0.16 31.15 1.68
CA GLU A 61 0.40 31.45 0.26
C GLU A 61 1.21 30.32 -0.42
N ILE A 62 0.91 30.03 -1.69
CA ILE A 62 1.55 28.98 -2.47
C ILE A 62 2.53 29.63 -3.46
N PRO A 63 3.84 29.53 -3.23
CA PRO A 63 4.84 30.18 -4.07
C PRO A 63 5.01 29.48 -5.42
N GLU A 64 5.62 30.21 -6.35
CA GLU A 64 6.07 29.69 -7.64
C GLU A 64 6.92 28.42 -7.49
N GLY A 65 6.69 27.42 -8.34
CA GLY A 65 7.28 26.09 -8.24
C GLY A 65 6.39 25.04 -7.55
N TYR A 66 5.52 25.45 -6.62
CA TYR A 66 4.68 24.52 -5.85
C TYR A 66 3.22 24.45 -6.33
N ARG A 67 2.74 25.49 -7.01
CA ARG A 67 1.33 25.68 -7.43
C ARG A 67 0.69 24.46 -8.10
N ASN A 68 1.31 23.92 -9.17
CA ASN A 68 0.75 22.79 -9.91
C ASN A 68 0.66 21.53 -9.02
N ARG A 69 1.75 21.20 -8.30
CA ARG A 69 1.78 20.07 -7.36
C ARG A 69 0.70 20.20 -6.28
N THR A 70 0.55 21.39 -5.68
CA THR A 70 -0.45 21.64 -4.63
C THR A 70 -1.87 21.56 -5.16
N LEU A 71 -2.17 22.17 -6.32
CA LEU A 71 -3.49 22.12 -6.94
C LEU A 71 -3.84 20.71 -7.41
N ALA A 72 -2.90 19.96 -7.98
CA ALA A 72 -3.10 18.56 -8.35
C ALA A 72 -3.38 17.67 -7.13
N SER A 73 -2.71 17.92 -6.00
CA SER A 73 -2.97 17.21 -4.74
C SER A 73 -4.37 17.51 -4.20
N GLN A 74 -4.78 18.78 -4.19
CA GLN A 74 -6.13 19.18 -3.75
C GLN A 74 -7.22 18.60 -4.67
N ALA A 75 -6.97 18.62 -5.98
CA ALA A 75 -7.83 17.98 -6.98
C ALA A 75 -7.95 16.48 -6.73
N GLY A 76 -6.84 15.80 -6.44
CA GLY A 76 -6.83 14.37 -6.11
C GLY A 76 -7.69 14.05 -4.89
N HIS A 77 -7.62 14.87 -3.84
CA HIS A 77 -8.45 14.71 -2.65
C HIS A 77 -9.95 14.91 -2.96
N MET A 78 -10.30 15.96 -3.70
CA MET A 78 -11.69 16.20 -4.12
C MET A 78 -12.21 15.04 -5.00
N ARG A 79 -11.36 14.51 -5.89
CA ARG A 79 -11.69 13.36 -6.73
C ARG A 79 -11.88 12.08 -5.91
N GLN A 80 -11.05 11.86 -4.90
CA GLN A 80 -11.20 10.74 -3.97
C GLN A 80 -12.56 10.76 -3.24
N ILE A 81 -13.06 11.95 -2.90
CA ILE A 81 -14.37 12.14 -2.25
C ILE A 81 -15.54 12.00 -3.26
N GLY A 82 -15.25 11.85 -4.56
CA GLY A 82 -16.24 11.59 -5.60
C GLY A 82 -16.61 12.79 -6.46
N MET A 83 -15.96 13.95 -6.27
CA MET A 83 -16.26 15.12 -7.09
C MET A 83 -15.87 14.90 -8.56
N ALA A 84 -16.68 15.44 -9.46
CA ALA A 84 -16.44 15.43 -10.89
C ALA A 84 -15.50 16.56 -11.32
N ALA A 85 -14.90 16.44 -12.52
CA ALA A 85 -13.88 17.40 -12.98
C ALA A 85 -14.42 18.84 -13.12
N ASP A 86 -15.69 18.98 -13.51
CA ASP A 86 -16.43 20.24 -13.61
C ASP A 86 -16.77 20.84 -12.24
N GLU A 87 -16.82 20.05 -11.17
CA GLU A 87 -16.95 20.52 -9.79
C GLU A 87 -15.59 20.87 -9.17
N ILE A 88 -14.54 20.14 -9.54
CA ILE A 88 -13.17 20.35 -9.08
C ILE A 88 -12.58 21.65 -9.64
N ALA A 89 -12.79 21.94 -10.93
CA ALA A 89 -12.23 23.10 -11.61
C ALA A 89 -12.56 24.45 -10.92
N PRO A 90 -13.82 24.79 -10.59
CA PRO A 90 -14.13 26.05 -9.91
C PRO A 90 -13.54 26.13 -8.49
N ALA A 91 -13.46 25.00 -7.78
CA ALA A 91 -12.83 24.95 -6.46
C ALA A 91 -11.32 25.23 -6.54
N LEU A 92 -10.62 24.62 -7.50
CA LEU A 92 -9.20 24.91 -7.74
C LEU A 92 -8.99 26.36 -8.17
N GLN A 93 -9.88 26.92 -8.99
CA GLN A 93 -9.79 28.31 -9.43
C GLN A 93 -9.89 29.27 -8.24
N ALA A 94 -10.81 29.03 -7.32
CA ALA A 94 -10.91 29.81 -6.09
C ALA A 94 -9.64 29.71 -5.22
N ILE A 95 -9.04 28.51 -5.12
CA ILE A 95 -7.80 28.31 -4.36
C ILE A 95 -6.61 28.99 -5.05
N ASN A 96 -6.50 28.88 -6.37
CA ASN A 96 -5.45 29.49 -7.17
C ASN A 96 -5.46 31.02 -7.05
N LEU A 97 -6.62 31.65 -7.19
CA LEU A 97 -6.76 33.11 -7.06
C LEU A 97 -6.46 33.59 -5.63
N ARG A 98 -6.84 32.80 -4.62
CA ARG A 98 -6.65 33.18 -3.22
C ARG A 98 -5.22 32.95 -2.72
N ARG A 99 -4.60 31.84 -3.11
CA ARG A 99 -3.36 31.35 -2.49
C ARG A 99 -2.14 31.33 -3.41
N CYS A 100 -2.27 31.14 -4.72
CA CYS A 100 -1.10 31.04 -5.60
C CYS A 100 -0.49 32.41 -5.91
N LYS A 101 0.84 32.52 -5.75
CA LYS A 101 1.60 33.75 -6.04
C LYS A 101 2.76 33.44 -7.00
N PRO A 102 2.73 33.95 -8.26
CA PRO A 102 1.55 34.51 -8.94
C PRO A 102 0.51 33.42 -9.27
N PRO A 103 -0.78 33.78 -9.46
CA PRO A 103 -1.81 32.82 -9.87
C PRO A 103 -1.48 32.16 -11.21
N LEU A 104 -1.83 30.88 -11.35
CA LEU A 104 -1.83 30.21 -12.66
C LEU A 104 -2.96 30.74 -13.55
N ASP A 105 -2.80 30.59 -14.87
CA ASP A 105 -3.87 30.88 -15.81
C ASP A 105 -5.03 29.89 -15.65
N ALA A 106 -6.24 30.31 -16.03
CA ALA A 106 -7.45 29.48 -15.85
C ALA A 106 -7.39 28.18 -16.68
N ALA A 107 -6.77 28.21 -17.86
CA ALA A 107 -6.66 27.03 -18.73
C ALA A 107 -5.74 25.97 -18.12
N GLU A 108 -4.68 26.36 -17.42
CA GLU A 108 -3.79 25.47 -16.68
C GLU A 108 -4.51 24.83 -15.50
N VAL A 109 -5.33 25.58 -14.77
CA VAL A 109 -6.15 25.05 -13.68
C VAL A 109 -7.18 24.05 -14.20
N GLU A 110 -7.84 24.35 -15.33
CA GLU A 110 -8.75 23.42 -16.00
C GLU A 110 -8.02 22.15 -16.48
N ARG A 111 -6.81 22.28 -17.03
CA ARG A 111 -5.98 21.12 -17.41
C ARG A 111 -5.67 20.23 -16.22
N ILE A 112 -5.37 20.80 -15.04
CA ILE A 112 -5.13 20.04 -13.81
C ILE A 112 -6.40 19.28 -13.40
N ALA A 113 -7.56 19.96 -13.34
CA ALA A 113 -8.83 19.34 -12.99
C ALA A 113 -9.22 18.21 -13.96
N ALA A 114 -9.12 18.46 -15.27
CA ALA A 114 -9.38 17.46 -16.30
C ALA A 114 -8.41 16.27 -16.23
N SER A 115 -7.14 16.53 -15.91
CA SER A 115 -6.13 15.49 -15.76
C SER A 115 -6.46 14.55 -14.60
N ILE A 116 -6.88 15.10 -13.47
CA ILE A 116 -7.25 14.34 -12.29
C ILE A 116 -8.61 13.64 -12.46
N GLY A 117 -9.55 14.27 -13.18
CA GLY A 117 -10.86 13.69 -13.48
C GLY A 117 -10.81 12.39 -14.28
N ARG A 118 -9.70 12.10 -14.98
CA ARG A 118 -9.50 10.81 -15.68
C ARG A 118 -9.36 9.61 -14.74
N TYR A 119 -8.95 9.84 -13.49
CA TYR A 119 -8.86 8.77 -12.50
C TYR A 119 -10.25 8.46 -11.94
N ASP A 120 -10.52 7.20 -11.66
CA ASP A 120 -11.75 6.82 -10.97
C ASP A 120 -11.75 7.36 -9.53
N PRO A 121 -12.89 7.85 -9.03
CA PRO A 121 -12.98 8.24 -7.63
C PRO A 121 -12.73 7.00 -6.77
N ASP A 122 -11.80 7.09 -5.81
CA ASP A 122 -11.46 6.00 -4.92
C ASP A 122 -12.50 5.88 -3.78
N THR A 123 -13.75 5.59 -4.17
CA THR A 123 -14.87 5.30 -3.26
C THR A 123 -14.64 4.04 -2.43
N CYS A 124 -13.61 3.25 -2.69
CA CYS A 124 -13.31 2.00 -1.98
C CYS A 124 -13.13 2.21 -0.46
N ARG A 125 -12.56 3.34 -0.01
CA ARG A 125 -12.35 3.58 1.43
C ARG A 125 -13.65 3.89 2.20
N GLN A 126 -14.68 4.43 1.54
CA GLN A 126 -16.02 4.60 2.13
C GLN A 126 -16.90 3.36 1.90
N ALA A 127 -16.77 2.72 0.73
CA ALA A 127 -17.53 1.53 0.36
C ALA A 127 -17.09 0.26 1.11
N GLN A 128 -15.88 0.18 1.70
CA GLN A 128 -15.48 -1.02 2.46
C GLN A 128 -16.28 -1.25 3.75
N VAL A 129 -17.02 -0.25 4.25
CA VAL A 129 -17.95 -0.44 5.38
C VAL A 129 -19.37 -0.79 4.90
N GLU A 130 -19.77 -0.37 3.70
CA GLU A 130 -21.17 -0.49 3.21
C GLU A 130 -21.39 -1.42 1.99
N CYS A 131 -20.36 -1.78 1.23
CA CYS A 131 -20.48 -2.54 -0.01
C CYS A 131 -19.41 -3.63 -0.08
N TRP A 132 -19.74 -4.80 0.43
CA TRP A 132 -19.13 -6.03 -0.06
C TRP A 132 -19.42 -6.15 -1.58
N PRO A 133 -18.42 -6.44 -2.43
CA PRO A 133 -18.64 -6.46 -3.88
C PRO A 133 -19.70 -7.51 -4.25
N GLU A 134 -20.76 -7.10 -4.96
CA GLU A 134 -21.84 -7.98 -5.43
C GLU A 134 -21.35 -9.22 -6.19
N ARG A 135 -20.13 -9.18 -6.75
CA ARG A 135 -19.45 -10.33 -7.37
C ARG A 135 -19.28 -11.51 -6.40
N PHE A 136 -19.09 -11.27 -5.11
CA PHE A 136 -19.06 -12.32 -4.09
C PHE A 136 -20.46 -12.78 -3.67
N LEU A 137 -21.50 -11.97 -3.93
CA LEU A 137 -22.90 -12.25 -3.61
C LEU A 137 -23.64 -13.02 -4.71
N LYS A 138 -23.19 -12.96 -5.98
CA LYS A 138 -23.86 -13.63 -7.11
C LYS A 138 -23.98 -15.15 -7.00
N ASN A 139 -23.23 -15.80 -6.11
CA ASN A 139 -23.27 -17.25 -5.86
C ASN A 139 -23.75 -17.62 -4.45
N LEU A 140 -24.22 -16.67 -3.65
CA LEU A 140 -24.92 -16.96 -2.41
C LEU A 140 -26.38 -17.28 -2.81
N GLY A 141 -26.68 -18.57 -3.01
CA GLY A 141 -28.06 -19.02 -3.20
C GLY A 141 -28.95 -18.40 -2.11
N ASP A 142 -30.12 -17.88 -2.51
CA ASP A 142 -31.25 -17.21 -1.81
C ASP A 142 -31.22 -16.82 -0.31
N GLY A 143 -30.07 -16.82 0.36
CA GLY A 143 -29.92 -16.69 1.80
C GLY A 143 -30.51 -17.84 2.62
N THR A 144 -31.18 -18.83 2.00
CA THR A 144 -31.88 -19.90 2.73
C THR A 144 -31.12 -21.22 2.77
N ASP A 145 -30.09 -21.37 1.93
CA ASP A 145 -29.27 -22.59 1.80
C ASP A 145 -27.93 -22.51 2.57
N TRP A 146 -27.90 -21.76 3.69
CA TRP A 146 -26.78 -21.84 4.62
C TRP A 146 -26.90 -23.12 5.44
N PRO A 147 -25.86 -23.97 5.49
CA PRO A 147 -25.88 -25.10 6.40
C PRO A 147 -25.98 -24.59 7.84
N ASP A 148 -26.60 -25.37 8.72
CA ASP A 148 -26.66 -25.03 10.14
C ASP A 148 -25.24 -24.70 10.65
N PRO A 149 -25.07 -23.60 11.42
CA PRO A 149 -23.76 -23.21 11.91
C PRO A 149 -23.18 -24.35 12.74
N GLN A 150 -22.04 -24.87 12.29
CA GLN A 150 -21.32 -25.90 13.01
C GLN A 150 -20.60 -25.29 14.22
N PRO A 151 -20.53 -25.99 15.35
CA PRO A 151 -19.71 -25.56 16.46
C PRO A 151 -18.25 -25.46 15.99
N ILE A 152 -17.60 -24.34 16.32
CA ILE A 152 -16.17 -24.17 16.08
C ILE A 152 -15.46 -25.29 16.85
N PRO A 153 -14.61 -26.10 16.20
CA PRO A 153 -13.83 -27.11 16.91
C PRO A 153 -13.03 -26.45 18.03
N ASP A 154 -13.21 -26.90 19.28
CA ASP A 154 -12.58 -26.28 20.46
C ASP A 154 -11.05 -26.29 20.43
N ALA A 155 -10.45 -27.16 19.62
CA ALA A 155 -9.01 -27.30 19.50
C ALA A 155 -8.47 -26.43 18.34
N LEU A 156 -8.01 -25.24 18.67
CA LEU A 156 -7.04 -24.55 17.82
C LEU A 156 -5.79 -25.45 17.72
N PRO A 157 -5.29 -25.75 16.51
CA PRO A 157 -3.97 -26.34 16.36
C PRO A 157 -2.95 -25.51 17.16
N PRO A 158 -1.99 -26.13 17.87
CA PRO A 158 -1.01 -25.38 18.63
C PRO A 158 -0.26 -24.44 17.68
N VAL A 159 -0.39 -23.14 17.94
CA VAL A 159 0.35 -22.12 17.20
C VAL A 159 1.82 -22.31 17.52
N LYS A 160 2.66 -22.43 16.48
CA LYS A 160 4.12 -22.50 16.66
C LYS A 160 4.59 -21.24 17.38
N VAL A 161 5.40 -21.43 18.41
CA VAL A 161 6.02 -20.31 19.15
C VAL A 161 6.92 -19.54 18.19
N PHE A 162 6.88 -18.21 18.25
CA PHE A 162 7.74 -17.37 17.43
C PHE A 162 9.20 -17.59 17.83
N GLU A 163 10.04 -17.99 16.87
CA GLU A 163 11.47 -18.17 17.08
C GLU A 163 12.21 -16.85 16.84
N PRO A 164 12.87 -16.24 17.85
CA PRO A 164 13.60 -14.98 17.67
C PRO A 164 14.71 -15.08 16.62
N ALA A 165 15.17 -16.29 16.29
CA ALA A 165 16.13 -16.56 15.23
C ALA A 165 15.65 -16.07 13.84
N LEU A 166 14.33 -15.92 13.65
CA LEU A 166 13.74 -15.38 12.43
C LEU A 166 13.95 -13.86 12.28
N LEU A 167 14.30 -13.16 13.35
CA LEU A 167 14.59 -11.73 13.31
C LEU A 167 16.00 -11.47 12.78
N PRO A 168 16.22 -10.37 12.02
CA PRO A 168 17.55 -9.90 11.68
C PRO A 168 18.42 -9.75 12.93
N GLY A 169 19.68 -10.21 12.84
CA GLY A 169 20.60 -10.20 13.97
C GLY A 169 20.82 -8.82 14.59
N THR A 170 20.63 -7.76 13.80
CA THR A 170 20.76 -6.36 14.23
C THR A 170 19.66 -5.91 15.19
N ILE A 171 18.43 -6.41 15.04
CA ILE A 171 17.28 -5.98 15.85
C ILE A 171 16.85 -7.02 16.88
N ARG A 172 17.21 -8.29 16.67
CA ARG A 172 16.82 -9.41 17.55
C ARG A 172 17.12 -9.15 19.03
N PRO A 173 18.34 -8.71 19.44
CA PRO A 173 18.62 -8.49 20.86
C PRO A 173 17.73 -7.41 21.49
N TRP A 174 17.43 -6.36 20.73
CA TRP A 174 16.57 -5.27 21.17
C TRP A 174 15.10 -5.68 21.29
N VAL A 175 14.59 -6.46 20.34
CA VAL A 175 13.20 -6.98 20.39
C VAL A 175 13.00 -7.92 21.58
N VAL A 176 13.97 -8.79 21.86
CA VAL A 176 13.93 -9.70 23.01
C VAL A 176 13.95 -8.91 24.32
N ASP A 177 14.84 -7.92 24.46
CA ASP A 177 14.87 -7.04 25.65
C ASP A 177 13.54 -6.32 25.88
N ILE A 178 12.91 -5.79 24.83
CA ILE A 178 11.59 -5.15 24.96
C ILE A 178 10.51 -6.12 25.40
N ALA A 179 10.45 -7.31 24.78
CA ALA A 179 9.46 -8.32 25.16
C ALA A 179 9.61 -8.73 26.62
N GLU A 180 10.84 -8.90 27.10
CA GLU A 180 11.14 -9.16 28.50
C GLU A 180 10.69 -8.01 29.41
N ARG A 181 11.01 -6.76 29.06
CA ARG A 181 10.63 -5.58 29.87
C ARG A 181 9.12 -5.34 29.90
N MET A 182 8.45 -5.62 28.79
CA MET A 182 6.99 -5.47 28.65
C MET A 182 6.22 -6.68 29.14
N GLN A 183 6.89 -7.78 29.47
CA GLN A 183 6.29 -9.06 29.87
C GLN A 183 5.22 -9.51 28.86
N CYS A 184 5.53 -9.37 27.56
CA CYS A 184 4.64 -9.73 26.47
C CYS A 184 5.29 -10.75 25.53
N PRO A 185 4.49 -11.48 24.73
CA PRO A 185 5.04 -12.36 23.70
C PRO A 185 5.93 -11.59 22.72
N VAL A 186 7.05 -12.20 22.31
CA VAL A 186 8.10 -11.56 21.50
C VAL A 186 7.59 -11.11 20.13
N GLU A 187 6.56 -11.76 19.60
CA GLU A 187 5.90 -11.40 18.34
C GLU A 187 5.33 -9.98 18.35
N PHE A 188 4.94 -9.45 19.51
CA PHE A 188 4.33 -8.11 19.60
C PHE A 188 5.34 -7.01 19.24
N PRO A 189 6.49 -6.88 19.93
CA PRO A 189 7.52 -5.92 19.53
C PRO A 189 8.21 -6.31 18.21
N ALA A 190 8.29 -7.60 17.88
CA ALA A 190 8.88 -8.07 16.61
C ALA A 190 8.12 -7.49 15.40
N ILE A 191 6.79 -7.60 15.38
CA ILE A 191 5.96 -7.09 14.27
C ILE A 191 6.14 -5.59 14.12
N CYS A 192 6.08 -4.84 15.22
CA CYS A 192 6.27 -3.39 15.19
C CYS A 192 7.65 -2.99 14.65
N ALA A 193 8.70 -3.69 15.10
CA ALA A 193 10.08 -3.47 14.64
C ALA A 193 10.23 -3.72 13.13
N MET A 194 9.70 -4.85 12.65
CA MET A 194 9.76 -5.22 11.24
C MET A 194 8.97 -4.26 10.35
N VAL A 195 7.78 -3.83 10.78
CA VAL A 195 6.97 -2.84 10.05
C VAL A 195 7.68 -1.48 9.99
N ALA A 196 8.27 -1.03 11.11
CA ALA A 196 9.03 0.22 11.14
C ALA A 196 10.25 0.18 10.21
N LEU A 197 11.01 -0.93 10.22
CA LEU A 197 12.12 -1.14 9.30
C LEU A 197 11.69 -1.17 7.84
N ALA A 198 10.59 -1.87 7.53
CA ALA A 198 10.02 -1.87 6.18
C ALA A 198 9.61 -0.46 5.73
N GLY A 199 9.09 0.36 6.65
CA GLY A 199 8.77 1.77 6.41
C GLY A 199 10.00 2.61 6.03
N ILE A 200 11.16 2.35 6.63
CA ILE A 200 12.43 3.05 6.31
C ILE A 200 12.91 2.72 4.90
N ILE A 201 12.79 1.45 4.48
CA ILE A 201 13.11 1.04 3.10
C ILE A 201 12.16 1.75 2.11
N GLY A 202 10.88 1.90 2.46
CA GLY A 202 9.93 2.76 1.75
C GLY A 202 9.74 2.43 0.27
N ARG A 203 9.23 3.39 -0.52
CA ARG A 203 9.00 3.30 -1.99
C ARG A 203 10.28 3.19 -2.84
N ARG A 204 11.47 2.98 -2.23
CA ARG A 204 12.78 3.02 -2.92
C ARG A 204 12.96 1.86 -3.90
N ALA A 205 12.52 0.67 -3.53
CA ALA A 205 12.55 -0.51 -4.39
C ALA A 205 11.19 -1.21 -4.35
N SER A 206 10.65 -1.58 -5.51
CA SER A 206 9.42 -2.37 -5.63
C SER A 206 9.68 -3.62 -6.46
N ILE A 207 9.36 -4.79 -5.93
CA ILE A 207 9.35 -6.02 -6.73
C ILE A 207 8.07 -6.02 -7.58
N ARG A 208 8.23 -6.22 -8.88
CA ARG A 208 7.12 -6.32 -9.83
C ARG A 208 7.23 -7.62 -10.61
N PRO A 209 6.11 -8.29 -10.91
CA PRO A 209 6.15 -9.43 -11.81
C PRO A 209 6.75 -9.00 -13.16
N LEU A 210 7.66 -9.81 -13.68
CA LEU A 210 8.27 -9.58 -14.99
C LEU A 210 7.14 -9.63 -16.04
N PRO A 211 6.97 -8.58 -16.87
CA PRO A 211 5.97 -8.64 -17.92
C PRO A 211 6.29 -9.82 -18.87
N PRO A 212 5.28 -10.51 -19.40
CA PRO A 212 5.50 -11.60 -20.33
C PRO A 212 6.31 -11.07 -21.53
N LYS A 213 7.38 -11.78 -21.91
CA LYS A 213 8.14 -11.45 -23.12
C LYS A 213 7.18 -11.54 -24.31
N SER A 214 7.01 -10.42 -25.01
CA SER A 214 6.29 -10.43 -26.28
C SER A 214 6.99 -11.40 -27.25
N PRO A 215 6.24 -12.20 -28.02
CA PRO A 215 6.80 -13.16 -28.96
C PRO A 215 7.61 -12.51 -30.08
#